data_AF-A0A9D6XZZ0-F1
#
_entry.id   AF-A0A9D6XZZ0-F1
#
_cell.length_a   1.000
_cell.length_b   1.000
_cell.length_c   1.000
_cell.angle_alpha   90.00
_cell.angle_beta   90.00
_cell.angle_gamma   90.00
#
_symmetry.space_group_name_H-M   'P 1'
#
loop_
_entity.id
_entity.type
_entity.pdbx_description
1 polymer ?
#
loop_
_entity_poly.entity_id
_entity_poly.type
_entity_poly.pdbx_seq_one_letter_code
_entity_poly.pdbx_strand_id
1 'polypeptide(L)'
;MKAIAQRREGASVELLVGRVLCHDVRDAHGGIVGEKGACLDAAAALRVLAAPWEELHLFALEPGDLHEEEAGRRLAEAVAGEGVETRGYTGGQWTLAATRRGLLRVRRQALEDVNALEGISVFTLFDGQPVEPGEAVAKAKVTPLVIAGETLRALETTARAAGGLAAVAAFRPTTLGAIGQERLEDRQRARFEAALTQKIEWLGGRLLPVRYATSAPRVVADALRVLRAAGAEVLIVAGASALDPLDPVFGGLALLGARMERHGTPAHPGSLLWLAFWDGRPVLGMPTCGMFSQATTFDLVLPRLLAGEQLDNRALAALGHGGLLSRDMAYRFPPYRTGAARGELE
;
A
#
# COMPACT_ATOMS: atom_id res chain seq x y z
N MET A 1 -4.89 -33.99 9.37
CA MET A 1 -5.53 -33.71 10.68
C MET A 1 -6.75 -34.59 10.90
N LYS A 2 -7.02 -34.95 12.16
CA LYS A 2 -8.22 -35.71 12.55
C LYS A 2 -9.08 -34.93 13.53
N ALA A 3 -10.36 -34.73 13.21
CA ALA A 3 -11.35 -34.18 14.13
C ALA A 3 -11.77 -35.26 15.15
N ILE A 4 -11.89 -34.86 16.42
CA ILE A 4 -12.23 -35.74 17.54
C ILE A 4 -13.36 -35.08 18.34
N ALA A 5 -14.43 -35.83 18.59
CA ALA A 5 -15.44 -35.51 19.60
C ALA A 5 -15.14 -36.36 20.84
N GLN A 6 -14.53 -35.75 21.85
CA GLN A 6 -14.16 -36.40 23.10
C GLN A 6 -15.30 -36.23 24.11
N ARG A 7 -15.93 -37.32 24.53
CA ARG A 7 -16.87 -37.30 25.66
C ARG A 7 -16.11 -37.18 26.98
N ARG A 8 -16.72 -36.55 27.99
CA ARG A 8 -16.10 -36.40 29.32
C ARG A 8 -15.81 -37.76 29.95
N GLU A 9 -16.75 -38.68 29.79
CA GLU A 9 -16.58 -40.07 30.19
C GLU A 9 -15.43 -40.70 29.40
N GLY A 10 -14.37 -41.09 30.11
CA GLY A 10 -13.15 -41.64 29.52
C GLY A 10 -12.11 -40.62 29.05
N ALA A 11 -12.32 -39.31 29.27
CA ALA A 11 -11.30 -38.31 29.00
C ALA A 11 -10.16 -38.38 30.03
N SER A 12 -8.91 -38.29 29.57
CA SER A 12 -7.72 -38.25 30.42
C SER A 12 -6.76 -37.18 29.94
N VAL A 13 -5.76 -36.83 30.75
CA VAL A 13 -4.73 -35.84 30.37
C VAL A 13 -4.01 -36.31 29.10
N GLU A 14 -3.66 -37.59 29.02
CA GLU A 14 -2.92 -38.17 27.89
C GLU A 14 -3.70 -38.08 26.57
N LEU A 15 -5.03 -38.16 26.60
CA LEU A 15 -5.88 -38.04 25.41
C LEU A 15 -6.01 -36.59 24.91
N LEU A 16 -5.89 -35.63 25.83
CA LEU A 16 -6.07 -34.21 25.55
C LEU A 16 -4.76 -33.48 25.19
N VAL A 17 -3.63 -33.91 25.75
CA VAL A 17 -2.33 -33.27 25.51
C VAL A 17 -1.97 -33.30 24.02
N GLY A 18 -1.51 -32.16 23.49
CA GLY A 18 -1.16 -31.98 22.09
C GLY A 18 -2.36 -31.85 21.14
N ARG A 19 -3.59 -31.84 21.66
CA ARG A 19 -4.80 -31.57 20.88
C ARG A 19 -5.13 -30.08 20.88
N VAL A 20 -5.78 -29.63 19.82
CA VAL A 20 -6.19 -28.24 19.66
C VAL A 20 -7.68 -28.09 19.94
N LEU A 21 -8.04 -27.13 20.81
CA LEU A 21 -9.43 -26.83 21.15
C LEU A 21 -10.18 -26.16 19.99
N CYS A 22 -11.35 -26.70 19.61
CA CYS A 22 -12.20 -26.06 18.60
C CYS A 22 -13.00 -24.85 19.11
N HIS A 23 -13.23 -24.78 20.43
CA HIS A 23 -14.06 -23.78 21.11
C HIS A 23 -13.48 -23.41 22.47
N ASP A 24 -13.86 -22.25 23.00
CA ASP A 24 -13.55 -21.87 24.37
C ASP A 24 -14.20 -22.85 25.35
N VAL A 25 -13.42 -23.38 26.28
CA VAL A 25 -13.89 -24.17 27.42
C VAL A 25 -14.03 -23.23 28.60
N ARG A 26 -15.20 -23.23 29.23
CA ARG A 26 -15.51 -22.37 30.38
C ARG A 26 -15.70 -23.17 31.66
N ASP A 27 -15.30 -22.60 32.78
CA ASP A 27 -15.61 -23.14 34.10
C ASP A 27 -17.08 -22.91 34.49
N ALA A 28 -17.47 -23.41 35.66
CA ALA A 28 -18.83 -23.26 36.19
C ALA A 28 -19.24 -21.80 36.47
N HIS A 29 -18.28 -20.87 36.51
CA HIS A 29 -18.49 -19.44 36.74
C HIS A 29 -18.43 -18.64 35.43
N GLY A 30 -18.26 -19.30 34.29
CA GLY A 30 -18.20 -18.68 32.97
C GLY A 30 -16.82 -18.15 32.57
N GLY A 31 -15.79 -18.34 33.40
CA GLY A 31 -14.39 -17.99 33.09
C GLY A 31 -13.80 -18.94 32.05
N ILE A 32 -13.00 -18.41 31.11
CA ILE A 32 -12.35 -19.24 30.08
C ILE A 32 -11.16 -19.97 30.72
N VAL A 33 -11.19 -21.31 30.70
CA VAL A 33 -10.11 -22.17 31.21
C VAL A 33 -9.26 -22.82 30.11
N GLY A 34 -9.77 -22.79 28.88
CA GLY A 34 -9.06 -23.17 27.66
C GLY A 34 -9.59 -22.37 26.48
N GLU A 35 -8.71 -21.62 25.82
CA GLU A 35 -9.09 -20.77 24.70
C GLU A 35 -9.24 -21.59 23.41
N LYS A 36 -10.18 -21.18 22.55
CA LYS A 36 -10.28 -21.70 21.19
C LYS A 36 -8.93 -21.56 20.48
N GLY A 37 -8.50 -22.64 19.83
CA GLY A 37 -7.21 -22.72 19.14
C GLY A 37 -6.05 -23.07 20.06
N ALA A 38 -6.22 -23.14 21.39
CA ALA A 38 -5.12 -23.52 22.26
C ALA A 38 -4.71 -24.99 22.02
N CYS A 39 -3.41 -25.21 21.84
CA CYS A 39 -2.81 -26.55 21.92
C CYS A 39 -2.62 -26.90 23.40
N LEU A 40 -3.23 -27.99 23.85
CA LEU A 40 -3.25 -28.33 25.27
C LEU A 40 -1.93 -28.92 25.73
N ASP A 41 -1.26 -28.26 26.68
CA ASP A 41 -0.23 -28.87 27.50
C ASP A 41 -0.87 -29.65 28.68
N ALA A 42 -0.05 -30.32 29.49
CA ALA A 42 -0.55 -31.13 30.61
C ALA A 42 -1.32 -30.29 31.65
N ALA A 43 -0.90 -29.05 31.91
CA ALA A 43 -1.55 -28.18 32.87
C ALA A 43 -2.88 -27.64 32.34
N ALA A 44 -2.94 -27.28 31.06
CA ALA A 44 -4.15 -26.87 30.36
C ALA A 44 -5.16 -28.01 30.28
N ALA A 45 -4.71 -29.22 29.95
CA ALA A 45 -5.54 -30.41 29.95
C ALA A 45 -6.19 -30.67 31.33
N LEU A 46 -5.43 -30.55 32.42
CA LEU A 46 -5.97 -30.66 33.79
C LEU A 46 -7.04 -29.59 34.09
N ARG A 47 -6.80 -28.33 33.71
CA ARG A 47 -7.80 -27.25 33.88
C ARG A 47 -9.07 -27.51 33.07
N VAL A 48 -8.92 -27.95 31.81
CA VAL A 48 -10.05 -28.31 30.95
C VAL A 48 -10.83 -29.49 31.55
N LEU A 49 -10.17 -30.53 32.05
CA LEU A 49 -10.83 -31.67 32.70
C LEU A 49 -11.62 -31.26 33.96
N ALA A 50 -11.15 -30.26 34.70
CA ALA A 50 -11.84 -29.75 35.89
C ALA A 50 -13.11 -28.94 35.56
N ALA A 51 -13.22 -28.38 34.35
CA ALA A 51 -14.39 -27.62 33.92
C ALA A 51 -15.59 -28.53 33.58
N PRO A 52 -16.83 -28.02 33.68
CA PRO A 52 -18.03 -28.76 33.30
C PRO A 52 -18.23 -28.74 31.77
N TRP A 53 -18.20 -29.92 31.15
CA TRP A 53 -18.53 -30.12 29.74
C TRP A 53 -18.92 -31.59 29.52
N GLU A 54 -19.80 -31.87 28.55
CA GLU A 54 -20.17 -33.24 28.18
C GLU A 54 -19.34 -33.78 27.02
N GLU A 55 -19.08 -32.92 26.05
CA GLU A 55 -18.37 -33.24 24.82
C GLU A 55 -17.44 -32.09 24.45
N LEU A 56 -16.21 -32.44 24.05
CA LEU A 56 -15.17 -31.51 23.65
C LEU A 56 -14.76 -31.81 22.20
N HIS A 57 -14.76 -30.79 21.35
CA HIS A 57 -14.32 -30.90 19.97
C HIS A 57 -12.86 -30.49 19.84
N LEU A 58 -12.05 -31.37 19.26
CA LEU A 58 -10.60 -31.28 19.22
C LEU A 58 -10.07 -31.59 17.83
N PHE A 59 -8.93 -30.99 17.49
CA PHE A 59 -8.08 -31.50 16.41
C PHE A 59 -6.88 -32.26 16.97
N ALA A 60 -6.66 -33.44 16.41
CA ALA A 60 -5.40 -34.16 16.47
C ALA A 60 -4.57 -33.78 15.24
N LEU A 61 -3.41 -33.16 15.47
CA LEU A 61 -2.43 -32.92 14.42
C LEU A 61 -1.85 -34.26 13.97
N GLU A 62 -1.79 -34.45 12.65
CA GLU A 62 -1.07 -35.54 12.00
C GLU A 62 0.30 -35.04 11.52
N PRO A 63 1.25 -35.95 11.24
CA PRO A 63 2.55 -35.55 10.69
C PRO A 63 2.40 -34.68 9.43
N GLY A 64 2.94 -33.47 9.49
CA GLY A 64 2.88 -32.49 8.39
C GLY A 64 1.75 -31.46 8.51
N ASP A 65 0.82 -31.61 9.46
CA ASP A 65 -0.11 -30.54 9.81
C ASP A 65 0.58 -29.44 10.61
N LEU A 66 0.05 -28.23 10.50
CA LEU A 66 0.51 -27.05 11.21
C LEU A 66 -0.66 -26.43 11.98
N HIS A 67 -0.37 -25.98 13.19
CA HIS A 67 -1.28 -25.13 13.95
C HIS A 67 -1.41 -23.74 13.29
N GLU A 68 -2.56 -23.10 13.42
CA GLU A 68 -2.86 -21.80 12.79
C GLU A 68 -1.85 -20.69 13.09
N GLU A 69 -1.26 -20.68 14.29
CA GLU A 69 -0.32 -19.64 14.69
C GLU A 69 1.01 -19.79 13.93
N GLU A 70 1.55 -21.01 13.91
CA GLU A 70 2.78 -21.35 13.19
C GLU A 70 2.59 -21.24 11.67
N ALA A 71 1.46 -21.72 11.16
CA ALA A 71 1.12 -21.58 9.75
C ALA A 71 0.93 -20.11 9.37
N GLY A 72 0.26 -19.32 10.21
CA GLY A 72 0.08 -17.89 10.03
C GLY A 72 1.40 -17.12 10.05
N ARG A 73 2.35 -17.51 10.89
CA ARG A 73 3.68 -16.89 10.98
C ARG A 73 4.43 -17.06 9.66
N ARG A 74 4.47 -18.30 9.16
CA ARG A 74 5.10 -18.65 7.88
C ARG A 74 4.42 -17.95 6.71
N LEU A 75 3.08 -17.87 6.71
CA LEU A 75 2.33 -17.10 5.73
C LEU A 75 2.72 -15.62 5.77
N ALA A 76 2.79 -15.00 6.95
CA ALA A 76 3.18 -13.59 7.08
C ALA A 76 4.61 -13.34 6.59
N GLU A 77 5.55 -14.23 6.92
CA GLU A 77 6.93 -14.17 6.41
C GLU A 77 6.98 -14.29 4.88
N ALA A 78 6.15 -15.15 4.29
CA ALA A 78 6.04 -15.28 2.83
C ALA A 78 5.42 -14.02 2.18
N VAL A 79 4.46 -13.38 2.84
CA VAL A 79 3.85 -12.13 2.37
C VAL A 79 4.86 -10.98 2.38
N ALA A 80 5.77 -10.94 3.36
CA ALA A 80 6.74 -9.86 3.54
C ALA A 80 7.81 -9.84 2.42
N GLY A 81 7.76 -8.81 1.59
CA GLY A 81 8.83 -8.45 0.66
C GLY A 81 9.72 -7.33 1.20
N GLU A 82 10.54 -6.74 0.33
CA GLU A 82 11.47 -5.68 0.73
C GLU A 82 10.74 -4.47 1.34
N GLY A 83 11.20 -3.99 2.50
CA GLY A 83 10.59 -2.84 3.17
C GLY A 83 9.32 -3.14 3.97
N VAL A 84 9.00 -4.42 4.17
CA VAL A 84 7.88 -4.90 4.99
C VAL A 84 8.42 -5.86 6.06
N GLU A 85 7.87 -5.79 7.26
CA GLU A 85 8.21 -6.70 8.36
C GLU A 85 6.95 -7.29 9.01
N THR A 86 7.09 -8.51 9.55
CA THR A 86 6.06 -9.16 10.36
C THR A 86 6.07 -8.59 11.78
N ARG A 87 4.89 -8.25 12.31
CA ARG A 87 4.67 -7.78 13.68
C ARG A 87 4.10 -8.90 14.54
N GLY A 88 3.32 -8.57 15.57
CA GLY A 88 2.71 -9.53 16.48
C GLY A 88 1.51 -10.29 15.88
N TYR A 89 1.26 -11.45 16.48
CA TYR A 89 0.03 -12.22 16.35
C TYR A 89 -1.02 -11.66 17.31
N THR A 90 -2.20 -11.30 16.82
CA THR A 90 -3.28 -10.79 17.67
C THR A 90 -4.64 -11.11 17.04
N GLY A 91 -5.51 -11.80 17.79
CA GLY A 91 -6.86 -12.12 17.33
C GLY A 91 -6.91 -13.08 16.14
N GLY A 92 -5.98 -14.04 16.07
CA GLY A 92 -5.97 -15.05 15.01
C GLY A 92 -5.33 -14.60 13.71
N GLN A 93 -4.55 -13.51 13.71
CA GLN A 93 -3.93 -12.97 12.50
C GLN A 93 -2.59 -12.30 12.81
N TRP A 94 -1.70 -12.32 11.83
CA TRP A 94 -0.41 -11.65 11.83
C TRP A 94 -0.52 -10.31 11.12
N THR A 95 -0.04 -9.25 11.77
CA THR A 95 0.02 -7.92 11.14
C THR A 95 1.38 -7.72 10.50
N LEU A 96 1.41 -7.09 9.32
CA LEU A 96 2.64 -6.69 8.63
C LEU A 96 2.68 -5.17 8.51
N ALA A 97 3.86 -4.60 8.74
CA ALA A 97 4.05 -3.16 8.74
C ALA A 97 5.17 -2.73 7.78
N ALA A 98 5.06 -1.51 7.26
CA ALA A 98 6.13 -0.89 6.50
C ALA A 98 7.33 -0.57 7.42
N THR A 99 8.55 -0.81 6.96
CA THR A 99 9.77 -0.49 7.72
C THR A 99 10.33 0.90 7.37
N ARG A 100 9.85 1.48 6.26
CA ARG A 100 10.34 2.73 5.69
C ARG A 100 9.21 3.49 5.03
N ARG A 101 9.38 4.81 4.88
CA ARG A 101 8.47 5.61 4.05
C ARG A 101 8.65 5.23 2.58
N GLY A 102 7.54 5.06 1.87
CA GLY A 102 7.59 4.73 0.46
C GLY A 102 6.24 4.43 -0.14
N LEU A 103 6.27 3.83 -1.32
CA LEU A 103 5.11 3.39 -2.06
C LEU A 103 4.88 1.89 -1.85
N LEU A 104 3.73 1.51 -1.30
CA LEU A 104 3.34 0.10 -1.20
C LEU A 104 3.16 -0.49 -2.59
N ARG A 105 3.80 -1.63 -2.83
CA ARG A 105 3.69 -2.45 -4.04
C ARG A 105 3.09 -3.79 -3.68
N VAL A 106 1.94 -4.09 -4.27
CA VAL A 106 1.26 -5.39 -4.10
C VAL A 106 1.41 -6.21 -5.36
N ARG A 107 1.91 -7.44 -5.22
CA ARG A 107 2.00 -8.43 -6.31
C ARG A 107 0.62 -9.06 -6.53
N ARG A 108 -0.30 -8.30 -7.13
CA ARG A 108 -1.73 -8.65 -7.23
C ARG A 108 -2.00 -10.09 -7.69
N GLN A 109 -1.40 -10.52 -8.81
CA GLN A 109 -1.60 -11.89 -9.29
C GLN A 109 -1.15 -12.94 -8.27
N ALA A 110 0.06 -12.80 -7.72
CA ALA A 110 0.57 -13.74 -6.72
C ALA A 110 -0.27 -13.70 -5.42
N LEU A 111 -0.79 -12.54 -5.04
CA LEU A 111 -1.71 -12.39 -3.91
C LEU A 111 -3.04 -13.13 -4.17
N GLU A 112 -3.60 -13.00 -5.36
CA GLU A 112 -4.81 -13.72 -5.79
C GLU A 112 -4.58 -15.24 -5.79
N ASP A 113 -3.45 -15.69 -6.35
CA ASP A 113 -3.08 -17.10 -6.41
C ASP A 113 -2.91 -17.70 -5.00
N VAL A 114 -2.31 -16.95 -4.06
CA VAL A 114 -2.15 -17.37 -2.66
C VAL A 114 -3.50 -17.37 -1.92
N ASN A 115 -4.34 -16.36 -2.13
CA ASN A 115 -5.67 -16.29 -1.52
C ASN A 115 -6.66 -17.31 -2.09
N ALA A 116 -6.41 -17.85 -3.29
CA ALA A 116 -7.19 -18.95 -3.86
C ALA A 116 -6.95 -20.29 -3.16
N LEU A 117 -5.88 -20.41 -2.35
CA LEU A 117 -5.64 -21.60 -1.54
C LEU A 117 -6.60 -21.66 -0.37
N GLU A 118 -7.23 -22.83 -0.19
CA GLU A 118 -8.22 -23.02 0.87
C GLU A 118 -7.63 -22.75 2.26
N GLY A 119 -8.36 -21.98 3.06
CA GLY A 119 -7.96 -21.62 4.42
C GLY A 119 -6.94 -20.48 4.50
N ILE A 120 -6.44 -19.94 3.39
CA ILE A 120 -5.52 -18.80 3.38
C ILE A 120 -6.27 -17.49 3.23
N SER A 121 -5.85 -16.45 3.95
CA SER A 121 -6.40 -15.11 3.81
C SER A 121 -5.33 -14.05 4.06
N VAL A 122 -5.02 -13.29 3.02
CA VAL A 122 -4.10 -12.15 3.04
C VAL A 122 -4.84 -10.91 2.55
N PHE A 123 -4.85 -9.88 3.38
CA PHE A 123 -5.47 -8.59 3.10
C PHE A 123 -4.39 -7.53 3.05
N THR A 124 -4.43 -6.62 2.07
CA THR A 124 -3.45 -5.54 1.94
C THR A 124 -4.16 -4.18 1.83
N LEU A 125 -3.43 -3.10 2.10
CA LEU A 125 -3.79 -1.79 1.54
C LEU A 125 -3.71 -1.81 0.01
N PHE A 126 -4.13 -0.71 -0.64
CA PHE A 126 -4.09 -0.61 -2.09
C PHE A 126 -2.65 -0.58 -2.63
N ASP A 127 -2.42 -1.25 -3.75
CA ASP A 127 -1.21 -1.07 -4.56
C ASP A 127 -1.06 0.41 -4.93
N GLY A 128 0.16 0.95 -4.81
CA GLY A 128 0.46 2.35 -5.08
C GLY A 128 0.04 3.32 -3.97
N GLN A 129 -0.34 2.83 -2.78
CA GLN A 129 -0.60 3.69 -1.63
C GLN A 129 0.71 4.10 -0.94
N PRO A 130 0.96 5.40 -0.71
CA PRO A 130 2.09 5.83 0.11
C PRO A 130 1.90 5.47 1.58
N VAL A 131 2.97 5.00 2.22
CA VAL A 131 2.98 4.48 3.60
C VAL A 131 4.14 5.04 4.41
N GLU A 132 3.96 5.09 5.73
CA GLU A 132 4.98 5.50 6.72
C GLU A 132 5.57 4.29 7.48
N PRO A 133 6.77 4.42 8.07
CA PRO A 133 7.32 3.39 8.96
C PRO A 133 6.35 3.06 10.09
N GLY A 134 6.16 1.77 10.37
CA GLY A 134 5.25 1.25 11.38
C GLY A 134 3.78 1.17 10.95
N GLU A 135 3.40 1.74 9.80
CA GLU A 135 2.03 1.65 9.28
C GLU A 135 1.71 0.20 8.87
N ALA A 136 0.55 -0.32 9.31
CA ALA A 136 0.10 -1.65 8.94
C ALA A 136 -0.30 -1.68 7.46
N VAL A 137 0.41 -2.47 6.65
CA VAL A 137 0.21 -2.55 5.19
C VAL A 137 -0.49 -3.82 4.74
N ALA A 138 -0.40 -4.88 5.53
CA ALA A 138 -1.06 -6.15 5.27
C ALA A 138 -1.39 -6.90 6.56
N LYS A 139 -2.32 -7.83 6.46
CA LYS A 139 -2.64 -8.82 7.50
C LYS A 139 -2.74 -10.18 6.86
N ALA A 140 -2.23 -11.18 7.56
CA ALA A 140 -2.21 -12.57 7.11
C ALA A 140 -2.86 -13.46 8.17
N LYS A 141 -3.74 -14.37 7.72
CA LYS A 141 -4.45 -15.30 8.58
C LYS A 141 -4.61 -16.65 7.89
N VAL A 142 -4.49 -17.70 8.69
CA VAL A 142 -4.99 -19.03 8.37
C VAL A 142 -6.35 -19.18 9.04
N THR A 143 -7.37 -19.52 8.26
CA THR A 143 -8.76 -19.63 8.72
C THR A 143 -9.01 -20.87 9.60
N PRO A 144 -8.56 -22.08 9.21
CA PRO A 144 -8.70 -23.25 10.06
C PRO A 144 -7.65 -23.27 11.19
N LEU A 145 -8.02 -23.82 12.35
CA LEU A 145 -7.12 -23.95 13.51
C LEU A 145 -5.90 -24.84 13.23
N VAL A 146 -6.02 -25.72 12.23
CA VAL A 146 -4.97 -26.62 11.76
C VAL A 146 -5.04 -26.66 10.24
N ILE A 147 -3.89 -26.64 9.57
CA ILE A 147 -3.78 -26.66 8.11
C ILE A 147 -2.68 -27.62 7.66
N ALA A 148 -2.87 -28.25 6.49
CA ALA A 148 -1.84 -29.08 5.90
C ALA A 148 -0.61 -28.24 5.53
N GLY A 149 0.59 -28.68 5.96
CA GLY A 149 1.83 -27.99 5.65
C GLY A 149 2.17 -27.94 4.16
N GLU A 150 1.51 -28.76 3.33
CA GLU A 150 1.62 -28.70 1.87
C GLU A 150 1.06 -27.40 1.29
N THR A 151 -0.09 -26.93 1.81
CA THR A 151 -0.67 -25.64 1.43
C THR A 151 0.31 -24.49 1.67
N LEU A 152 1.04 -24.56 2.79
CA LEU A 152 2.06 -23.56 3.14
C LEU A 152 3.29 -23.64 2.20
N ARG A 153 3.71 -24.83 1.80
CA ARG A 153 4.82 -24.97 0.83
C ARG A 153 4.44 -24.42 -0.55
N ALA A 154 3.20 -24.63 -0.97
CA ALA A 154 2.71 -24.10 -2.24
C ALA A 154 2.71 -22.58 -2.23
N LEU A 155 2.14 -21.94 -1.19
CA LEU A 155 2.12 -20.47 -1.10
C LEU A 155 3.51 -19.87 -0.94
N GLU A 156 4.41 -20.51 -0.18
CA GLU A 156 5.79 -20.05 -0.01
C GLU A 156 6.54 -20.06 -1.34
N THR A 157 6.25 -21.02 -2.22
CA THR A 157 6.82 -21.11 -3.55
C THR A 157 6.35 -19.93 -4.41
N THR A 158 5.04 -19.69 -4.47
CA THR A 158 4.44 -18.56 -5.20
C THR A 158 4.98 -17.22 -4.70
N ALA A 159 5.00 -17.03 -3.38
CA ALA A 159 5.44 -15.78 -2.77
C ALA A 159 6.95 -15.55 -2.96
N ARG A 160 7.78 -16.58 -2.83
CA ARG A 160 9.23 -16.48 -3.09
C ARG A 160 9.52 -16.12 -4.54
N ALA A 161 8.80 -16.72 -5.50
CA ALA A 161 8.93 -16.38 -6.91
C ALA A 161 8.55 -14.92 -7.21
N ALA A 162 7.64 -14.33 -6.42
CA ALA A 162 7.24 -12.92 -6.53
C ALA A 162 8.13 -11.94 -5.76
N GLY A 163 9.07 -12.44 -4.94
CA GLY A 163 9.89 -11.62 -4.03
C GLY A 163 9.11 -11.09 -2.82
N GLY A 164 8.15 -11.86 -2.32
CA GLY A 164 7.13 -11.43 -1.37
C GLY A 164 5.88 -10.88 -2.07
N LEU A 165 4.75 -10.85 -1.36
CA LEU A 165 3.47 -10.38 -1.90
C LEU A 165 3.26 -8.87 -1.72
N ALA A 166 3.86 -8.30 -0.67
CA ALA A 166 3.82 -6.87 -0.37
C ALA A 166 5.24 -6.35 -0.13
N ALA A 167 5.60 -5.26 -0.81
CA ALA A 167 6.89 -4.58 -0.65
C ALA A 167 6.69 -3.06 -0.57
N VAL A 168 7.62 -2.33 0.02
CA VAL A 168 7.59 -0.87 0.06
C VAL A 168 8.77 -0.32 -0.74
N ALA A 169 8.48 0.28 -1.89
CA ALA A 169 9.49 0.98 -2.69
C ALA A 169 9.80 2.33 -2.05
N ALA A 170 11.03 2.50 -1.54
CA ALA A 170 11.45 3.76 -0.93
C ALA A 170 11.39 4.91 -1.95
N PHE A 171 11.00 6.10 -1.50
CA PHE A 171 11.12 7.28 -2.34
C PHE A 171 12.59 7.67 -2.50
N ARG A 172 12.98 8.03 -3.72
CA ARG A 172 14.34 8.45 -4.06
C ARG A 172 14.47 9.96 -3.82
N PRO A 173 15.56 10.42 -3.17
CA PRO A 173 15.87 11.84 -3.12
C PRO A 173 15.95 12.41 -4.54
N THR A 174 14.99 13.26 -4.89
CA THR A 174 14.80 13.75 -6.26
C THR A 174 14.67 15.27 -6.22
N THR A 175 15.39 15.97 -7.10
CA THR A 175 15.18 17.42 -7.27
C THR A 175 14.08 17.68 -8.30
N LEU A 176 13.09 18.50 -7.96
CA LEU A 176 11.97 18.86 -8.82
C LEU A 176 12.02 20.34 -9.18
N GLY A 177 11.63 20.67 -10.40
CA GLY A 177 11.42 22.04 -10.85
C GLY A 177 9.97 22.26 -11.25
N ALA A 178 9.41 23.42 -10.94
CA ALA A 178 8.04 23.75 -11.32
C ALA A 178 7.94 25.09 -12.06
N ILE A 179 7.04 25.12 -13.05
CA ILE A 179 6.60 26.33 -13.73
C ILE A 179 5.14 26.57 -13.39
N GLY A 180 4.81 27.77 -12.92
CA GLY A 180 3.44 28.25 -12.76
C GLY A 180 3.06 29.29 -13.82
N GLN A 181 1.77 29.55 -13.96
CA GLN A 181 1.28 30.66 -14.78
C GLN A 181 1.49 32.01 -14.09
N GLU A 182 2.01 32.99 -14.83
CA GLU A 182 2.23 34.36 -14.32
C GLU A 182 0.95 35.10 -13.92
N ARG A 183 -0.22 34.64 -14.38
CA ARG A 183 -1.51 35.27 -14.10
C ARG A 183 -1.98 35.12 -12.64
N LEU A 184 -1.33 34.24 -11.86
CA LEU A 184 -1.69 33.99 -10.46
C LEU A 184 -1.32 35.20 -9.59
N GLU A 185 -2.24 35.62 -8.73
CA GLU A 185 -1.98 36.64 -7.71
C GLU A 185 -0.98 36.14 -6.67
N ASP A 186 -0.24 37.04 -6.02
CA ASP A 186 0.84 36.70 -5.07
C ASP A 186 0.38 35.74 -3.97
N ARG A 187 -0.85 35.92 -3.46
CA ARG A 187 -1.43 35.01 -2.46
C ARG A 187 -1.65 33.60 -3.00
N GLN A 188 -2.08 33.47 -4.25
CA GLN A 188 -2.29 32.17 -4.90
C GLN A 188 -0.96 31.49 -5.21
N ARG A 189 0.05 32.26 -5.63
CA ARG A 189 1.43 31.81 -5.84
C ARG A 189 2.02 31.23 -4.55
N ALA A 190 1.97 32.01 -3.46
CA ALA A 190 2.48 31.56 -2.16
C ALA A 190 1.79 30.29 -1.66
N ARG A 191 0.45 30.19 -1.82
CA ARG A 191 -0.29 28.98 -1.45
C ARG A 191 0.10 27.78 -2.29
N PHE A 192 0.25 27.95 -3.60
CA PHE A 192 0.67 26.89 -4.53
C PHE A 192 2.07 26.38 -4.19
N GLU A 193 3.04 27.28 -4.01
CA GLU A 193 4.41 26.94 -3.65
C GLU A 193 4.50 26.20 -2.33
N ALA A 194 3.77 26.66 -1.30
CA ALA A 194 3.73 26.01 0.00
C ALA A 194 3.15 24.59 -0.10
N ALA A 195 2.00 24.43 -0.78
CA ALA A 195 1.34 23.14 -0.94
C ALA A 195 2.20 22.15 -1.74
N LEU A 196 2.84 22.60 -2.82
CA LEU A 196 3.69 21.76 -3.65
C LEU A 196 4.99 21.36 -2.92
N THR A 197 5.58 22.30 -2.17
CA THR A 197 6.78 22.04 -1.34
C THR A 197 6.49 20.97 -0.30
N GLN A 198 5.40 21.11 0.48
CA GLN A 198 5.02 20.13 1.49
C GLN A 198 4.83 18.73 0.91
N LYS A 199 4.13 18.61 -0.23
CA LYS A 199 3.93 17.33 -0.93
C LYS A 199 5.26 16.70 -1.35
N ILE A 200 6.13 17.48 -1.98
CA ILE A 200 7.41 17.02 -2.49
C ILE A 200 8.35 16.59 -1.36
N GLU A 201 8.43 17.38 -0.28
CA GLU A 201 9.25 17.07 0.88
C GLU A 201 8.76 15.82 1.62
N TRP A 202 7.44 15.66 1.75
CA TRP A 202 6.87 14.44 2.34
C TRP A 202 7.30 13.20 1.55
N LEU A 203 7.31 13.30 0.22
CA LEU A 203 7.80 12.26 -0.70
C LEU A 203 9.33 12.17 -0.79
N GLY A 204 10.09 12.85 0.08
CA GLY A 204 11.55 12.79 0.13
C GLY A 204 12.26 13.56 -0.99
N GLY A 205 11.55 14.40 -1.74
CA GLY A 205 12.12 15.24 -2.78
C GLY A 205 12.45 16.66 -2.30
N ARG A 206 13.01 17.46 -3.20
CA ARG A 206 13.29 18.89 -3.01
C ARG A 206 12.77 19.70 -4.17
N LEU A 207 11.97 20.73 -3.90
CA LEU A 207 11.49 21.66 -4.93
C LEU A 207 12.48 22.83 -5.11
N LEU A 208 12.89 23.10 -6.35
CA LEU A 208 13.61 24.32 -6.72
C LEU A 208 12.65 25.52 -6.69
N PRO A 209 13.15 26.77 -6.55
CA PRO A 209 12.32 27.96 -6.64
C PRO A 209 11.40 27.93 -7.87
N VAL A 210 10.09 28.05 -7.63
CA VAL A 210 9.09 27.99 -8.69
C VAL A 210 9.28 29.16 -9.63
N ARG A 211 9.29 28.88 -10.93
CA ARG A 211 9.38 29.92 -11.95
C ARG A 211 7.98 30.22 -12.48
N TYR A 212 7.70 31.49 -12.76
CA TYR A 212 6.47 31.90 -13.41
C TYR A 212 6.81 32.36 -14.83
N ALA A 213 6.06 31.84 -15.81
CA ALA A 213 6.31 32.10 -17.22
C ALA A 213 5.06 32.68 -17.90
N THR A 214 5.29 33.58 -18.85
CA THR A 214 4.26 34.07 -19.78
C THR A 214 3.80 32.95 -20.72
N SER A 215 2.65 33.17 -21.34
CA SER A 215 2.01 32.24 -22.29
C SER A 215 2.68 32.29 -23.70
N ALA A 216 4.00 32.09 -23.78
CA ALA A 216 4.72 32.00 -25.06
C ALA A 216 5.59 30.72 -25.12
N PRO A 217 5.54 29.93 -26.21
CA PRO A 217 6.24 28.65 -26.30
C PRO A 217 7.75 28.69 -25.96
N ARG A 218 8.45 29.70 -26.48
CA ARG A 218 9.90 29.86 -26.22
C ARG A 218 10.21 30.14 -24.76
N VAL A 219 9.39 30.96 -24.09
CA VAL A 219 9.57 31.30 -22.68
C VAL A 219 9.37 30.06 -21.80
N VAL A 220 8.38 29.21 -22.11
CA VAL A 220 8.19 27.94 -21.41
C VAL A 220 9.40 27.02 -21.61
N ALA A 221 9.87 26.87 -22.86
CA ALA A 221 11.02 26.04 -23.16
C ALA A 221 12.29 26.49 -22.40
N ASP A 222 12.56 27.80 -22.38
CA ASP A 222 13.72 28.36 -21.67
C ASP A 222 13.59 28.22 -20.15
N ALA A 223 12.38 28.37 -19.61
CA ALA A 223 12.13 28.14 -18.20
C ALA A 223 12.41 26.68 -17.79
N LEU A 224 11.97 25.71 -18.59
CA LEU A 224 12.27 24.28 -18.38
C LEU A 224 13.77 23.99 -18.51
N ARG A 225 14.48 24.62 -19.46
CA ARG A 225 15.95 24.50 -19.60
C ARG A 225 16.70 24.97 -18.37
N VAL A 226 16.33 26.12 -17.83
CA VAL A 226 16.97 26.64 -16.61
C VAL A 226 16.75 25.70 -15.43
N LEU A 227 15.52 25.20 -15.23
CA LEU A 227 15.23 24.24 -14.15
C LEU A 227 16.02 22.94 -14.34
N ARG A 228 16.12 22.44 -15.57
CA ARG A 228 16.91 21.25 -15.90
C ARG A 228 18.40 21.47 -15.62
N ALA A 229 18.95 22.61 -16.02
CA ALA A 229 20.33 22.98 -15.75
C ALA A 229 20.61 23.16 -14.24
N ALA A 230 19.62 23.59 -13.47
CA ALA A 230 19.68 23.66 -12.01
C ALA A 230 19.54 22.28 -11.32
N GLY A 231 19.47 21.18 -12.09
CA GLY A 231 19.47 19.82 -11.58
C GLY A 231 18.09 19.20 -11.37
N ALA A 232 17.00 19.81 -11.86
CA ALA A 232 15.69 19.17 -11.80
C ALA A 232 15.68 17.85 -12.58
N GLU A 233 15.22 16.78 -11.94
CA GLU A 233 15.05 15.45 -12.52
C GLU A 233 13.60 15.25 -12.99
N VAL A 234 12.64 15.75 -12.22
CA VAL A 234 11.22 15.81 -12.60
C VAL A 234 10.83 17.27 -12.78
N LEU A 235 10.13 17.59 -13.87
CA LEU A 235 9.59 18.92 -14.12
C LEU A 235 8.08 18.91 -14.00
N ILE A 236 7.51 19.97 -13.42
CA ILE A 236 6.07 20.15 -13.23
C ILE A 236 5.68 21.45 -13.93
N VAL A 237 4.60 21.40 -14.70
CA VAL A 237 3.99 22.57 -15.33
C VAL A 237 2.57 22.71 -14.81
N ALA A 238 2.34 23.74 -14.01
CA ALA A 238 1.05 24.05 -13.41
C ALA A 238 0.29 25.09 -14.24
N GLY A 239 -1.00 24.83 -14.46
CA GLY A 239 -1.92 25.77 -15.11
C GLY A 239 -1.94 25.72 -16.63
N ALA A 240 -1.28 24.75 -17.28
CA ALA A 240 -1.46 24.53 -18.72
C ALA A 240 -2.94 24.20 -19.03
N SER A 241 -3.49 24.80 -20.09
CA SER A 241 -4.79 24.40 -20.63
C SER A 241 -4.64 23.08 -21.37
N ALA A 242 -4.81 21.97 -20.66
CA ALA A 242 -4.63 20.63 -21.25
C ALA A 242 -5.60 20.31 -22.39
N LEU A 243 -6.69 21.08 -22.52
CA LEU A 243 -7.70 20.96 -23.57
C LEU A 243 -7.37 21.81 -24.80
N ASP A 244 -6.44 22.76 -24.69
CA ASP A 244 -6.02 23.61 -25.79
C ASP A 244 -4.75 23.02 -26.43
N PRO A 245 -4.84 22.41 -27.63
CA PRO A 245 -3.66 21.87 -28.31
C PRO A 245 -2.66 22.97 -28.72
N LEU A 246 -3.09 24.24 -28.75
CA LEU A 246 -2.25 25.39 -29.02
C LEU A 246 -1.74 26.06 -27.74
N ASP A 247 -1.98 25.45 -26.57
CA ASP A 247 -1.42 25.97 -25.31
C ASP A 247 0.10 26.10 -25.45
N PRO A 248 0.66 27.27 -25.11
CA PRO A 248 2.09 27.55 -25.22
C PRO A 248 3.00 26.51 -24.57
N VAL A 249 2.52 25.80 -23.55
CA VAL A 249 3.27 24.72 -22.91
C VAL A 249 3.57 23.59 -23.89
N PHE A 250 2.60 23.16 -24.68
CA PHE A 250 2.81 22.10 -25.67
C PHE A 250 3.74 22.54 -26.79
N GLY A 251 3.63 23.81 -27.23
CA GLY A 251 4.59 24.41 -28.15
C GLY A 251 6.02 24.44 -27.56
N GLY A 252 6.16 24.78 -26.28
CA GLY A 252 7.44 24.79 -25.57
C GLY A 252 8.04 23.39 -25.45
N LEU A 253 7.23 22.38 -25.13
CA LEU A 253 7.65 20.98 -25.13
C LEU A 253 8.12 20.51 -26.51
N ALA A 254 7.41 20.90 -27.58
CA ALA A 254 7.82 20.58 -28.94
C ALA A 254 9.17 21.22 -29.31
N LEU A 255 9.42 22.47 -28.90
CA LEU A 255 10.72 23.14 -29.09
C LEU A 255 11.88 22.48 -28.32
N LEU A 256 11.57 21.73 -27.26
CA LEU A 256 12.55 20.94 -26.50
C LEU A 256 12.76 19.54 -27.08
N GLY A 257 11.97 19.12 -28.06
CA GLY A 257 11.96 17.73 -28.55
C GLY A 257 11.38 16.76 -27.52
N ALA A 258 10.54 17.23 -26.60
CA ALA A 258 9.89 16.37 -25.61
C ALA A 258 8.86 15.46 -26.30
N ARG A 259 8.85 14.18 -25.90
CA ARG A 259 7.88 13.18 -26.37
C ARG A 259 6.70 13.15 -25.43
N MET A 260 5.51 13.42 -25.94
CA MET A 260 4.29 13.22 -25.16
C MET A 260 4.06 11.72 -24.94
N GLU A 261 3.87 11.31 -23.68
CA GLU A 261 3.49 9.94 -23.33
C GLU A 261 1.97 9.80 -23.34
N ARG A 262 1.27 10.74 -22.70
CA ARG A 262 -0.18 10.71 -22.59
C ARG A 262 -0.77 12.08 -22.29
N HIS A 263 -1.84 12.43 -23.00
CA HIS A 263 -2.75 13.52 -22.62
C HIS A 263 -3.91 12.99 -21.80
N GLY A 264 -4.06 13.51 -20.58
CA GLY A 264 -5.12 13.10 -19.68
C GLY A 264 -4.85 11.73 -19.03
N THR A 265 -5.45 11.52 -17.87
CA THR A 265 -5.31 10.30 -17.08
C THR A 265 -6.69 9.86 -16.62
N PRO A 266 -7.03 8.56 -16.66
CA PRO A 266 -8.35 8.07 -16.26
C PRO A 266 -8.51 8.04 -14.73
N ALA A 267 -8.34 9.17 -14.06
CA ALA A 267 -8.63 9.35 -12.64
C ALA A 267 -9.21 10.76 -12.41
N HIS A 268 -10.02 10.92 -11.38
CA HIS A 268 -10.74 12.16 -11.10
C HIS A 268 -10.88 12.36 -9.58
N PRO A 269 -10.57 13.55 -9.04
CA PRO A 269 -10.18 14.79 -9.71
C PRO A 269 -8.79 14.76 -10.37
N GLY A 270 -8.58 15.63 -11.36
CA GLY A 270 -7.29 15.79 -12.04
C GLY A 270 -7.13 15.00 -13.34
N SER A 271 -8.23 14.61 -14.00
CA SER A 271 -8.21 13.84 -15.26
C SER A 271 -7.46 14.51 -16.41
N LEU A 272 -7.23 15.81 -16.33
CA LEU A 272 -6.46 16.60 -17.29
C LEU A 272 -4.93 16.50 -17.09
N LEU A 273 -4.45 15.72 -16.11
CA LEU A 273 -3.03 15.48 -15.94
C LEU A 273 -2.46 14.82 -17.19
N TRP A 274 -1.36 15.35 -17.70
CA TRP A 274 -0.61 14.80 -18.82
C TRP A 274 0.83 14.50 -18.40
N LEU A 275 1.47 13.58 -19.12
CA LEU A 275 2.85 13.17 -18.92
C LEU A 275 3.59 13.23 -20.25
N ALA A 276 4.73 13.90 -20.24
CA ALA A 276 5.70 13.90 -21.34
C ALA A 276 7.08 13.53 -20.80
N PHE A 277 7.99 13.19 -21.70
CA PHE A 277 9.39 12.95 -21.40
C PHE A 277 10.27 13.86 -22.24
N TRP A 278 11.19 14.55 -21.58
CA TRP A 278 12.24 15.34 -22.23
C TRP A 278 13.59 14.78 -21.79
N ASP A 279 14.37 14.28 -22.76
CA ASP A 279 15.62 13.54 -22.55
C ASP A 279 15.46 12.36 -21.57
N GLY A 280 14.38 11.59 -21.76
CA GLY A 280 14.05 10.42 -20.92
C GLY A 280 13.57 10.77 -19.50
N ARG A 281 13.46 12.06 -19.15
CA ARG A 281 13.05 12.54 -17.83
C ARG A 281 11.62 13.09 -17.84
N PRO A 282 10.82 12.82 -16.81
CA PRO A 282 9.40 13.16 -16.82
C PRO A 282 9.16 14.67 -16.71
N VAL A 283 8.15 15.12 -17.45
CA VAL A 283 7.54 16.45 -17.39
C VAL A 283 6.04 16.27 -17.20
N LEU A 284 5.50 16.73 -16.07
CA LEU A 284 4.11 16.52 -15.69
C LEU A 284 3.30 17.80 -15.84
N GLY A 285 2.15 17.69 -16.47
CA GLY A 285 1.12 18.72 -16.44
C GLY A 285 0.26 18.58 -15.21
N MET A 286 0.33 19.53 -14.29
CA MET A 286 -0.55 19.55 -13.13
C MET A 286 -1.82 20.36 -13.44
N PRO A 287 -3.03 19.75 -13.36
CA PRO A 287 -4.28 20.47 -13.51
C PRO A 287 -4.47 21.52 -12.41
N THR A 288 -5.19 22.59 -12.72
CA THR A 288 -5.51 23.69 -11.78
C THR A 288 -6.16 23.18 -10.48
N CYS A 289 -6.99 22.13 -10.54
CA CYS A 289 -7.59 21.51 -9.35
C CYS A 289 -6.59 20.75 -8.46
N GLY A 290 -5.45 20.31 -9.01
CA GLY A 290 -4.33 19.70 -8.28
C GLY A 290 -3.49 20.68 -7.48
N MET A 291 -3.65 21.99 -7.70
CA MET A 291 -2.90 23.02 -6.97
C MET A 291 -3.29 23.12 -5.48
N PHE A 292 -4.50 22.68 -5.12
CA PHE A 292 -5.06 22.93 -3.77
C PHE A 292 -5.73 21.71 -3.12
N SER A 293 -5.74 20.54 -3.78
CA SER A 293 -6.37 19.33 -3.26
C SER A 293 -5.33 18.24 -2.96
N GLN A 294 -5.61 17.44 -1.94
CA GLN A 294 -4.74 16.35 -1.49
C GLN A 294 -5.00 15.01 -2.21
N ALA A 295 -6.20 14.84 -2.78
CA ALA A 295 -6.65 13.60 -3.40
C ALA A 295 -6.88 13.81 -4.90
N THR A 296 -5.80 13.95 -5.66
CA THR A 296 -5.88 14.13 -7.12
C THR A 296 -5.09 13.08 -7.87
N THR A 297 -5.29 13.04 -9.18
CA THR A 297 -4.46 12.24 -10.09
C THR A 297 -2.96 12.52 -9.92
N PHE A 298 -2.56 13.76 -9.59
CA PHE A 298 -1.16 14.10 -9.33
C PHE A 298 -0.60 13.30 -8.15
N ASP A 299 -1.42 13.08 -7.11
CA ASP A 299 -1.07 12.31 -5.91
C ASP A 299 -1.04 10.79 -6.17
N LEU A 300 -1.54 10.31 -7.31
CA LEU A 300 -1.36 8.92 -7.77
C LEU A 300 -0.09 8.76 -8.63
N VAL A 301 0.27 9.79 -9.40
CA VAL A 301 1.34 9.72 -10.40
C VAL A 301 2.69 10.11 -9.82
N LEU A 302 2.76 11.22 -9.07
CA LEU A 302 4.03 11.73 -8.55
C LEU A 302 4.73 10.71 -7.62
N PRO A 303 4.06 10.07 -6.64
CA PRO A 303 4.73 9.10 -5.76
C PRO A 303 5.36 7.93 -6.54
N ARG A 304 4.75 7.50 -7.64
CA ARG A 304 5.29 6.42 -8.49
C ARG A 304 6.59 6.83 -9.17
N LEU A 305 6.64 8.04 -9.72
CA LEU A 305 7.88 8.58 -10.33
C LEU A 305 9.00 8.74 -9.29
N LEU A 306 8.66 9.23 -8.08
CA LEU A 306 9.63 9.41 -7.01
C LEU A 306 10.07 8.08 -6.38
N ALA A 307 9.24 7.04 -6.43
CA ALA A 307 9.64 5.65 -6.13
C ALA A 307 10.46 4.98 -7.25
N GLY A 308 10.69 5.70 -8.36
CA GLY A 308 11.54 5.25 -9.46
C GLY A 308 10.86 4.44 -10.55
N GLU A 309 9.52 4.46 -10.59
CA GLU A 309 8.77 3.82 -11.66
C GLU A 309 8.88 4.61 -12.96
N GLN A 310 9.13 3.92 -14.07
CA GLN A 310 8.96 4.47 -15.41
C GLN A 310 7.50 4.29 -15.83
N LEU A 311 6.77 5.40 -15.91
CA LEU A 311 5.36 5.38 -16.25
C LEU A 311 5.17 5.48 -17.76
N ASP A 312 4.56 4.45 -18.33
CA ASP A 312 4.08 4.45 -19.70
C ASP A 312 2.57 4.71 -19.78
N ASN A 313 2.05 4.79 -21.00
CA ASN A 313 0.64 4.97 -21.26
C ASN A 313 -0.25 3.88 -20.60
N ARG A 314 0.24 2.64 -20.49
CA ARG A 314 -0.51 1.52 -19.89
C ARG A 314 -0.59 1.66 -18.37
N ALA A 315 0.50 2.07 -17.73
CA ALA A 315 0.60 2.34 -16.31
C ALA A 315 -0.32 3.50 -15.88
N LEU A 316 -0.48 4.51 -16.74
CA LEU A 316 -1.46 5.59 -16.55
C LEU A 316 -2.89 5.12 -16.82
N ALA A 317 -3.11 4.31 -17.87
CA ALA A 317 -4.44 3.75 -18.18
C ALA A 317 -5.00 2.92 -17.02
N ALA A 318 -4.14 2.17 -16.32
CA ALA A 318 -4.51 1.33 -15.19
C ALA A 318 -5.10 2.12 -14.00
N LEU A 319 -4.89 3.44 -13.93
CA LEU A 319 -5.47 4.30 -12.90
C LEU A 319 -7.01 4.42 -13.01
N GLY A 320 -7.60 3.96 -14.12
CA GLY A 320 -9.06 3.87 -14.30
C GLY A 320 -9.75 3.04 -13.21
N HIS A 321 -9.14 1.94 -12.80
CA HIS A 321 -9.70 1.09 -11.75
C HIS A 321 -9.44 1.71 -10.37
N GLY A 322 -10.52 2.13 -9.69
CA GLY A 322 -10.42 2.88 -8.43
C GLY A 322 -9.94 4.32 -8.61
N GLY A 323 -10.05 4.87 -9.82
CA GLY A 323 -9.64 6.24 -10.18
C GLY A 323 -10.64 7.33 -9.80
N LEU A 324 -11.80 7.00 -9.24
CA LEU A 324 -12.76 7.97 -8.70
C LEU A 324 -12.36 8.34 -7.26
N LEU A 325 -11.57 9.38 -7.10
CA LEU A 325 -11.00 9.83 -5.82
C LEU A 325 -12.00 10.70 -5.06
N SER A 326 -13.02 10.07 -4.47
CA SER A 326 -13.97 10.77 -3.60
C SER A 326 -13.31 11.24 -2.30
N ARG A 327 -13.99 12.12 -1.58
CA ARG A 327 -13.56 12.56 -0.24
C ARG A 327 -13.36 11.39 0.73
N ASP A 328 -14.20 10.36 0.62
CA ASP A 328 -14.11 9.15 1.45
C ASP A 328 -12.85 8.31 1.16
N MET A 329 -12.12 8.62 0.08
CA MET A 329 -10.87 7.96 -0.29
C MET A 329 -9.63 8.73 0.17
N ALA A 330 -9.79 9.80 0.97
CA ALA A 330 -8.69 10.60 1.48
C ALA A 330 -7.65 9.78 2.26
N TYR A 331 -8.05 8.68 2.91
CA TYR A 331 -7.14 7.78 3.63
C TYR A 331 -6.04 7.18 2.73
N ARG A 332 -6.27 7.09 1.42
CA ARG A 332 -5.28 6.58 0.46
C ARG A 332 -4.10 7.53 0.25
N PHE A 333 -4.26 8.80 0.62
CA PHE A 333 -3.25 9.83 0.39
C PHE A 333 -2.56 10.22 1.69
N PRO A 334 -1.30 10.67 1.61
CA PRO A 334 -0.63 11.25 2.77
C PRO A 334 -1.37 12.49 3.26
N PRO A 335 -1.32 12.78 4.58
CA PRO A 335 -1.84 14.03 5.10
C PRO A 335 -1.08 15.25 4.56
N TYR A 336 0.17 15.06 4.09
CA TYR A 336 1.18 16.03 3.60
C TYR A 336 1.53 17.18 4.56
N ARG A 337 0.54 17.71 5.27
CA ARG A 337 0.64 18.73 6.30
C ARG A 337 1.11 18.10 7.60
N THR A 338 2.07 18.75 8.25
CA THR A 338 2.54 18.35 9.57
C THR A 338 1.40 18.40 10.59
N GLY A 339 1.19 17.31 11.31
CA GLY A 339 0.18 17.22 12.37
C GLY A 339 -1.24 16.87 11.92
N ALA A 340 -1.52 16.82 10.61
CA ALA A 340 -2.81 16.35 10.11
C ALA A 340 -2.90 14.82 10.14
N ALA A 341 -4.07 14.29 10.48
CA ALA A 341 -4.30 12.85 10.44
C ALA A 341 -4.48 12.37 8.99
N ARG A 342 -4.09 11.11 8.71
CA ARG A 342 -4.35 10.48 7.40
C ARG A 342 -5.87 10.46 7.16
N GLY A 343 -6.30 11.00 6.02
CA GLY A 343 -7.71 11.13 5.66
C GLY A 343 -8.39 12.41 6.18
N GLU A 344 -7.69 13.27 6.91
CA GLU A 344 -8.21 14.58 7.29
C GLU A 344 -8.27 15.51 6.08
N LEU A 345 -9.48 15.97 5.74
CA LEU A 345 -9.73 16.90 4.64
C LEU A 345 -9.82 18.34 5.17
N GLU A 346 -9.31 19.29 4.38
CA GLU A 346 -9.63 20.72 4.52
C GLU A 346 -11.03 21.06 3.98
#